data_AF-A0A392S3P2-F1
#
_entry.id   AF-A0A392S3P2-F1
#
_cell.length_a   1.000
_cell.length_b   1.000
_cell.length_c   1.000
_cell.angle_alpha   90.00
_cell.angle_beta   90.00
_cell.angle_gamma   90.00
#
_symmetry.space_group_name_H-M   'P 1'
#
loop_
_entity.id
_entity.type
_entity.pdbx_description
1 polymer ?
#
loop_
_entity_poly.entity_id
_entity_poly.type
_entity_poly.pdbx_seq_one_letter_code
_entity_poly.pdbx_strand_id
1 'polypeptide(L)' 'IHKAAGPDLVRACQDVPEVRPGVRCPIGEARITP' A
#
# COMPACT_ATOMS: atom_id res chain seq x y z
N ILE A 1 -1.44 -10.64 -6.39
CA ILE A 1 -1.92 -10.57 -4.99
C ILE A 1 -3.27 -9.85 -4.90
N HIS A 2 -3.39 -8.58 -5.31
CA HIS A 2 -4.66 -7.83 -5.22
C HIS A 2 -5.92 -8.56 -5.74
N LYS A 3 -5.86 -9.19 -6.92
CA LYS A 3 -7.02 -9.95 -7.44
C LYS A 3 -7.45 -11.11 -6.53
N ALA A 4 -6.51 -11.73 -5.81
CA ALA A 4 -6.78 -12.85 -4.92
C ALA A 4 -7.14 -12.40 -3.49
N ALA A 5 -6.49 -11.34 -2.98
CA ALA A 5 -6.74 -10.77 -1.66
C ALA A 5 -8.03 -9.93 -1.59
N GLY A 6 -8.56 -9.52 -2.75
CA GLY A 6 -9.79 -8.73 -2.83
C GLY A 6 -9.56 -7.22 -2.71
N PRO A 7 -10.66 -6.44 -2.70
CA PRO A 7 -10.61 -4.98 -2.74
C PRO A 7 -10.04 -4.35 -1.46
N ASP A 8 -10.06 -5.05 -0.34
CA ASP A 8 -9.62 -4.46 0.93
C ASP A 8 -8.10 -4.29 0.98
N LEU A 9 -7.33 -5.14 0.29
CA LEU A 9 -5.88 -4.97 0.19
C LEU A 9 -5.50 -3.67 -0.53
N VAL A 10 -6.22 -3.29 -1.60
CA VAL A 10 -5.92 -2.02 -2.29
C VAL A 10 -6.32 -0.81 -1.44
N ARG A 11 -7.42 -0.90 -0.68
CA ARG A 11 -7.80 0.14 0.29
C ARG A 11 -6.75 0.30 1.38
N ALA A 12 -6.30 -0.80 1.98
CA ALA A 12 -5.25 -0.77 2.99
C ALA A 12 -3.94 -0.18 2.45
N CYS A 13 -3.59 -0.47 1.19
CA CYS A 13 -2.43 0.16 0.53
C CYS A 13 -2.63 1.68 0.33
N GLN A 14 -3.85 2.14 0.07
CA GLN A 14 -4.18 3.56 -0.13
C GLN A 14 -4.18 4.36 1.18
N ASP A 15 -4.57 3.72 2.29
CA ASP A 15 -4.60 4.31 3.63
C ASP A 15 -3.20 4.57 4.20
N VAL A 16 -2.16 3.93 3.64
CA VAL A 16 -0.78 4.28 3.99
C VAL A 16 -0.50 5.74 3.60
N PRO A 17 -0.07 6.59 4.54
CA PRO A 17 0.23 7.99 4.23
C PRO A 17 1.34 8.14 3.19
N GLU A 18 1.19 9.13 2.32
CA GLU A 18 2.24 9.49 1.38
C GLU A 18 3.41 10.16 2.11
N VAL A 19 4.63 9.70 1.84
CA VAL A 19 5.86 10.34 2.34
C VAL A 19 6.36 11.44 1.40
N ARG A 20 5.98 11.36 0.12
CA ARG A 20 6.21 12.31 -0.97
C ARG A 20 5.07 12.14 -1.99
N PRO A 21 4.80 13.13 -2.86
CA PRO A 21 3.69 13.04 -3.82
C PRO A 21 3.70 11.72 -4.62
N GLY A 22 2.64 10.93 -4.46
CA GLY A 22 2.46 9.63 -5.13
C GLY A 22 3.26 8.46 -4.56
N VAL A 23 4.01 8.64 -3.47
CA VAL A 23 4.87 7.62 -2.87
C VAL A 23 4.44 7.30 -1.44
N ARG A 24 3.95 6.07 -1.24
CA ARG A 24 3.57 5.53 0.09
C ARG A 24 4.62 4.55 0.66
N CYS A 25 5.34 3.86 -0.21
CA CYS A 25 6.42 2.94 0.13
C CYS A 25 7.66 3.30 -0.70
N PRO A 26 8.69 3.93 -0.10
CA PRO A 26 9.95 4.21 -0.77
C PRO A 26 10.66 2.96 -1.27
N ILE A 27 11.55 3.15 -2.24
CA ILE A 27 12.45 2.09 -2.71
C ILE A 27 13.31 1.62 -1.55
N GLY A 28 13.37 0.30 -1.33
CA GLY A 28 14.15 -0.32 -0.25
C GLY A 28 13.41 -0.44 1.08
N GLU A 29 12.16 0.04 1.18
CA GLU A 29 11.31 -0.14 2.36
C GLU A 29 10.16 -1.12 2.09
N ALA A 30 9.50 -1.55 3.17
CA ALA A 30 8.29 -2.35 3.12
C ALA A 30 7.18 -1.74 3.99
N ARG A 31 5.93 -2.04 3.65
CA ARG A 31 4.73 -1.72 4.44
C ARG A 31 3.94 -3.00 4.62
N ILE A 32 3.46 -3.22 5.84
CA ILE A 32 2.59 -4.35 6.16
C ILE A 32 1.16 -3.84 6.14
N THR A 33 0.32 -4.51 5.38
CA THR A 33 -1.13 -4.26 5.31
C THR A 33 -1.87 -5.54 5.72
N PRO A 34 -3.03 -5.44 6.38
CA PRO A 34 -3.91 -6.58 6.64
C PRO A 34 -4.35 -7.32 5.38
#